data_AF-A0A6G0RGI6-F1
#
_entry.id   AF-A0A6G0RGI6-F1
#
_cell.length_a   1.000
_cell.length_b   1.000
_cell.length_c   1.000
_cell.angle_alpha   90.00
_cell.angle_beta   90.00
_cell.angle_gamma   90.00
#
_symmetry.space_group_name_H-M   'P 1'
#
loop_
_entity.id
_entity.type
_entity.pdbx_description
1 polymer ?
#
loop_
_entity_poly.entity_id
_entity_poly.type
_entity_poly.pdbx_seq_one_letter_code
_entity_poly.pdbx_strand_id
1 'polypeptide(L)'
;MKYHATRGKLPGRPSICEDSQWELVERMCVLDPASRIKISTVVDELAKLTSCATTTSANGLAGTSCSNTVEWELVVEVIDTARMPLADFQDDVAQPDAVVPLYGSLWERLGQVQQRIDGQHSDACRAAFSSLVADADTSTKKLRDRKRSIISLAETTMRCYALDRALTKFCEAHFIE
;
A
#
# COMPACT_ATOMS: atom_id res chain seq x y z
N MET A 1 27.67 -2.88 -27.79
CA MET A 1 26.59 -2.15 -27.08
C MET A 1 26.57 -0.71 -27.58
N LYS A 2 25.43 -0.18 -28.04
CA LYS A 2 25.30 1.25 -28.35
C LYS A 2 24.90 1.99 -27.06
N TYR A 3 25.76 2.89 -26.59
CA TYR A 3 25.58 3.67 -25.37
C TYR A 3 24.56 4.81 -25.60
N HIS A 4 23.27 4.51 -25.53
CA HIS A 4 22.20 5.51 -25.65
C HIS A 4 21.90 6.23 -24.32
N ALA A 5 22.15 5.57 -23.19
CA ALA A 5 21.87 6.09 -21.86
C ALA A 5 22.66 7.36 -21.50
N THR A 6 23.88 7.52 -22.03
CA THR A 6 24.76 8.67 -21.72
C THR A 6 24.33 9.98 -22.40
N ARG A 7 23.38 9.95 -23.33
CA ARG A 7 22.90 11.15 -24.07
C ARG A 7 21.47 11.57 -23.70
N GLY A 8 20.90 10.98 -22.67
CA GLY A 8 19.52 11.29 -22.23
C GLY A 8 18.45 10.91 -23.25
N LYS A 9 18.79 10.09 -24.26
CA LYS A 9 17.86 9.67 -25.29
C LYS A 9 17.21 8.37 -24.87
N LEU A 10 15.90 8.44 -24.59
CA LEU A 10 15.10 7.26 -24.29
C LEU A 10 14.87 6.43 -25.56
N PRO A 11 14.68 5.10 -25.41
CA PRO A 11 14.20 4.29 -26.52
C PRO A 11 12.84 4.81 -27.00
N GLY A 12 12.45 4.44 -28.22
CA GLY A 12 11.09 4.71 -28.69
C GLY A 12 10.07 4.10 -27.74
N ARG A 13 8.98 4.83 -27.49
CA ARG A 13 7.87 4.37 -26.65
C ARG A 13 7.31 3.03 -27.19
N PRO A 14 7.21 1.99 -26.35
CA PRO A 14 6.52 0.76 -26.71
C PRO A 14 5.04 1.02 -27.02
N SER A 15 4.48 0.33 -28.02
CA SER A 15 3.07 0.48 -28.42
C SER A 15 2.06 0.09 -27.34
N ILE A 16 2.49 -0.72 -26.38
CA ILE A 16 1.68 -1.16 -25.23
C ILE A 16 1.55 -0.09 -24.14
N CYS A 17 2.44 0.90 -24.12
CA CYS A 17 2.42 1.93 -23.09
C CYS A 17 1.45 3.03 -23.48
N GLU A 18 0.57 3.43 -22.57
CA GLU A 18 -0.27 4.62 -22.68
C GLU A 18 0.53 5.92 -22.45
N ASP A 19 -0.06 7.06 -22.81
CA ASP A 19 0.60 8.37 -22.72
C ASP A 19 1.03 8.66 -21.28
N SER A 20 0.13 8.43 -20.33
CA SER A 20 0.34 8.61 -18.89
C SER A 20 1.43 7.69 -18.33
N GLN A 21 1.48 6.44 -18.79
CA GLN A 21 2.49 5.46 -18.39
C GLN A 21 3.87 5.85 -18.92
N TRP A 22 3.94 6.34 -20.15
CA TRP A 22 5.20 6.76 -20.77
C TRP A 22 5.71 8.09 -20.21
N GLU A 23 4.83 9.05 -19.93
CA GLU A 23 5.18 10.31 -19.27
C GLU A 23 5.86 10.07 -17.92
N LEU A 24 5.41 9.06 -17.16
CA LEU A 24 6.08 8.67 -15.92
C LEU A 24 7.53 8.20 -16.18
N VAL A 25 7.76 7.39 -17.21
CA VAL A 25 9.10 6.93 -17.63
C VAL A 25 9.98 8.12 -18.01
N GLU A 26 9.45 9.09 -18.76
CA GLU A 26 10.18 10.29 -19.15
C GLU A 26 10.63 11.12 -17.94
N ARG A 27 9.75 11.32 -16.95
CA ARG A 27 10.08 12.02 -15.70
C ARG A 27 11.07 11.26 -14.82
N MET A 28 11.06 9.92 -14.86
CA MET A 28 12.01 9.08 -14.12
C MET A 28 13.40 9.07 -14.75
N CYS A 29 13.49 9.15 -16.08
CA CYS A 29 14.73 8.95 -16.83
C CYS A 29 15.30 10.24 -17.41
N VAL A 30 15.01 11.40 -16.80
CA VAL A 30 15.64 12.68 -17.11
C VAL A 30 17.16 12.55 -16.99
N LEU A 31 17.89 13.15 -17.96
CA LEU A 31 19.35 13.06 -18.03
C LEU A 31 20.00 13.58 -16.76
N ASP A 32 19.62 14.78 -16.33
CA ASP A 32 20.05 15.38 -15.08
C ASP A 32 19.41 14.64 -13.88
N PRO A 33 20.21 14.01 -13.00
CA PRO A 33 19.69 13.31 -11.82
C PRO A 33 18.90 14.22 -10.86
N ALA A 34 19.27 15.50 -10.74
CA ALA A 34 18.60 16.42 -9.82
C ALA A 34 17.18 16.79 -10.29
N SER A 35 16.92 16.71 -11.60
CA SER A 35 15.62 16.96 -12.22
C SER A 35 14.69 15.74 -12.22
N ARG A 36 15.16 14.56 -11.80
CA ARG A 36 14.33 13.35 -11.74
C ARG A 36 13.34 13.44 -10.59
N ILE A 37 12.13 12.92 -10.81
CA ILE A 37 11.14 12.80 -9.75
C ILE A 37 11.64 11.84 -8.65
N LYS A 38 11.27 12.13 -7.40
CA LYS A 38 11.64 11.29 -6.24
C LYS A 38 10.98 9.93 -6.35
N ILE A 39 11.64 8.90 -5.83
CA ILE A 39 11.09 7.53 -5.83
C ILE A 39 9.73 7.44 -5.11
N SER A 40 9.50 8.25 -4.08
CA SER A 40 8.21 8.36 -3.40
C SER A 40 7.09 8.82 -4.35
N THR A 41 7.38 9.81 -5.19
CA THR A 41 6.45 10.30 -6.23
C THR A 41 6.20 9.24 -7.29
N VAL A 42 7.23 8.49 -7.72
CA VAL A 42 7.07 7.38 -8.69
C VAL A 42 6.07 6.34 -8.17
N VAL A 43 6.21 5.93 -6.92
CA VAL A 43 5.31 4.95 -6.30
C VAL A 43 3.86 5.46 -6.27
N ASP A 44 3.66 6.76 -6.00
CA ASP A 44 2.34 7.36 -5.98
C ASP A 44 1.69 7.42 -7.36
N GLU A 45 2.46 7.74 -8.40
CA GLU A 45 1.98 7.77 -9.78
C GLU A 45 1.67 6.36 -10.29
N LEU A 46 2.50 5.37 -9.97
CA LEU A 46 2.23 3.96 -10.29
C LEU A 46 0.93 3.46 -9.65
N ALA A 47 0.66 3.82 -8.39
CA ALA A 47 -0.59 3.46 -7.72
C ALA A 47 -1.81 4.01 -8.49
N LYS A 48 -1.78 5.28 -8.89
CA LYS A 48 -2.87 5.90 -9.69
C LYS A 48 -3.12 5.16 -11.01
N LEU A 49 -2.05 4.77 -11.71
CA LEU A 49 -2.15 4.04 -12.98
C LEU A 49 -2.81 2.67 -12.81
N THR A 50 -2.54 1.98 -11.70
CA THR A 50 -3.18 0.68 -11.41
C THR A 50 -4.65 0.79 -11.04
N SER A 51 -5.06 1.89 -10.40
CA SER A 51 -6.48 2.12 -10.04
C SER A 51 -7.36 2.43 -11.26
N CYS A 52 -6.81 3.05 -12.31
CA CYS A 52 -7.57 3.37 -13.53
C CYS A 52 -7.88 2.14 -14.40
N ALA A 53 -6.99 1.14 -14.40
CA ALA A 53 -7.11 -0.06 -15.25
C ALA A 53 -8.32 -0.96 -14.91
N THR A 54 -8.97 -0.76 -13.76
CA THR A 54 -10.14 -1.55 -13.35
C THR A 54 -11.48 -0.94 -13.80
N THR A 55 -11.47 0.23 -14.45
CA THR A 55 -12.69 0.96 -14.84
C THR A 55 -12.81 1.11 -16.35
N THR A 56 -12.81 0.01 -17.09
CA THR A 56 -13.33 0.01 -18.47
C THR A 56 -14.24 -1.20 -18.64
N SER A 57 -15.47 -1.06 -18.13
CA SER A 57 -16.74 -1.39 -18.80
C SER A 57 -17.85 -1.60 -17.76
N ALA A 58 -18.63 -0.54 -17.50
CA ALA A 58 -20.06 -0.61 -17.16
C ALA A 58 -20.63 0.82 -16.99
N ASN A 59 -21.47 1.23 -17.94
CA ASN A 59 -22.44 2.31 -17.71
C ASN A 59 -23.38 1.91 -16.56
N GLY A 60 -23.67 2.81 -15.64
CA GLY A 60 -24.77 2.61 -14.69
C GLY A 60 -24.65 3.41 -13.39
N LEU A 61 -25.48 4.44 -13.29
CA LEU A 61 -25.80 5.28 -12.14
C LEU A 61 -26.08 4.49 -10.83
N ALA A 62 -25.54 5.03 -9.73
CA ALA A 62 -25.88 4.84 -8.31
C ALA A 62 -25.62 3.49 -7.63
N GLY A 63 -24.84 3.53 -6.55
CA GLY A 63 -24.79 2.49 -5.52
C GLY A 63 -23.40 2.37 -4.88
N THR A 64 -23.26 2.99 -3.70
CA THR A 64 -22.30 2.69 -2.62
C THR A 64 -21.36 1.51 -2.89
N SER A 65 -20.07 1.79 -3.12
CA SER A 65 -19.05 0.75 -3.13
C SER A 65 -18.83 0.25 -1.70
N CYS A 66 -19.41 -0.90 -1.36
CA CYS A 66 -19.07 -1.65 -0.15
C CYS A 66 -17.62 -2.15 -0.27
N SER A 67 -16.71 -1.52 0.44
CA SER A 67 -15.33 -2.01 0.61
C SER A 67 -15.08 -2.17 2.11
N ASN A 68 -15.21 -3.42 2.59
CA ASN A 68 -14.80 -3.93 3.91
C ASN A 68 -14.65 -2.88 5.03
N THR A 69 -15.68 -2.09 5.31
CA THR A 69 -15.57 -1.06 6.34
C THR A 69 -15.79 -1.72 7.69
N VAL A 70 -14.73 -1.87 8.47
CA VAL A 70 -14.85 -2.26 9.88
C VAL A 70 -15.53 -1.11 10.61
N GLU A 71 -16.64 -1.37 11.29
CA GLU A 71 -17.27 -0.36 12.13
C GLU A 71 -16.25 0.14 13.16
N TRP A 72 -16.20 1.46 13.37
CA TRP A 72 -15.20 2.12 14.21
C TRP A 72 -15.07 1.47 15.60
N GLU A 73 -16.17 0.97 16.14
CA GLU A 73 -16.26 0.31 17.44
C GLU A 73 -15.43 -0.99 17.52
N LEU A 74 -15.27 -1.70 16.40
CA LEU A 74 -14.53 -2.95 16.30
C LEU A 74 -13.06 -2.76 15.97
N VAL A 75 -12.62 -1.53 15.66
CA VAL A 75 -11.23 -1.26 15.26
C VAL A 75 -10.24 -1.64 16.36
N VAL A 76 -10.58 -1.41 17.63
CA VAL A 76 -9.75 -1.83 18.78
C VAL A 76 -9.57 -3.35 18.77
N GLU A 77 -10.70 -4.08 18.68
CA GLU A 77 -10.73 -5.54 18.74
C GLU A 77 -9.97 -6.16 17.57
N VAL A 78 -10.11 -5.61 16.37
CA VAL A 78 -9.37 -6.07 15.19
C VAL A 78 -7.86 -5.86 15.35
N ILE A 79 -7.44 -4.70 15.87
CA ILE A 79 -6.01 -4.43 16.13
C ILE A 79 -5.44 -5.42 17.15
N ASP A 80 -6.15 -5.67 18.25
CA ASP A 80 -5.71 -6.61 19.29
C ASP A 80 -5.72 -8.06 18.79
N THR A 81 -6.76 -8.45 18.07
CA THR A 81 -6.89 -9.77 17.44
C THR A 81 -5.86 -9.99 16.35
N ALA A 82 -5.38 -8.97 15.65
CA ALA A 82 -4.34 -9.13 14.64
C ALA A 82 -2.93 -9.27 15.25
N ARG A 83 -2.71 -8.71 16.45
CA ARG A 83 -1.45 -8.82 17.20
C ARG A 83 -1.24 -10.21 17.79
N MET A 84 -2.28 -10.84 18.35
CA MET A 84 -2.18 -12.16 19.00
C MET A 84 -1.66 -13.29 18.08
N PRO A 85 -2.20 -13.50 16.85
CA PRO A 85 -1.79 -14.58 15.98
C PRO A 85 -0.41 -14.40 15.38
N LEU A 86 0.13 -13.18 15.29
CA LEU A 86 1.50 -12.94 14.82
C LEU A 86 2.55 -13.52 15.78
N ALA A 87 2.21 -13.67 17.06
CA ALA A 87 3.05 -14.37 18.04
C ALA A 87 3.09 -15.89 17.76
N ASP A 88 1.98 -16.48 17.31
CA ASP A 88 1.86 -17.93 17.01
C ASP A 88 2.57 -18.35 15.71
N PHE A 89 2.97 -17.41 14.85
CA PHE A 89 3.76 -17.72 13.63
C PHE A 89 5.15 -18.31 13.93
N GLN A 90 5.59 -18.31 15.20
CA GLN A 90 6.94 -18.72 15.59
C GLN A 90 7.17 -20.24 15.68
N ASP A 91 6.15 -21.09 15.55
CA ASP A 91 6.26 -22.49 16.02
C ASP A 91 6.47 -23.58 14.94
N ASP A 92 6.60 -23.26 13.65
CA ASP A 92 6.77 -24.33 12.62
C ASP A 92 7.91 -24.08 11.60
N VAL A 93 9.08 -24.64 11.98
CA VAL A 93 10.21 -25.17 11.20
C VAL A 93 11.16 -24.20 10.45
N ALA A 94 12.43 -24.28 10.87
CA ALA A 94 13.71 -24.04 10.18
C ALA A 94 14.05 -22.67 9.56
N GLN A 95 13.09 -21.80 9.25
CA GLN A 95 13.37 -20.43 8.81
C GLN A 95 12.28 -19.46 9.28
N PRO A 96 12.63 -18.47 10.13
CA PRO A 96 11.66 -17.47 10.56
C PRO A 96 11.16 -16.68 9.35
N ASP A 97 9.84 -16.50 9.29
CA ASP A 97 9.20 -15.74 8.23
C ASP A 97 9.49 -14.25 8.40
N ALA A 98 10.44 -13.73 7.62
CA ALA A 98 10.90 -12.35 7.73
C ALA A 98 9.77 -11.30 7.50
N VAL A 99 8.61 -11.70 6.97
CA VAL A 99 7.48 -10.80 6.74
C VAL A 99 6.59 -10.66 7.98
N VAL A 100 6.57 -11.65 8.86
CA VAL A 100 5.76 -11.62 10.09
C VAL A 100 6.13 -10.43 11.00
N PRO A 101 7.42 -10.16 11.29
CA PRO A 101 7.80 -8.97 12.06
C PRO A 101 7.44 -7.64 11.40
N LEU A 102 7.41 -7.58 10.05
CA LEU A 102 7.01 -6.38 9.32
C LEU A 102 5.53 -6.06 9.56
N TYR A 103 4.66 -7.08 9.49
CA TYR A 103 3.24 -6.91 9.83
C TYR A 103 3.06 -6.60 11.31
N GLY A 104 3.84 -7.20 12.21
CA GLY A 104 3.82 -6.83 13.63
C GLY A 104 4.08 -5.34 13.86
N SER A 105 5.12 -4.80 13.22
CA SER A 105 5.46 -3.37 13.28
C SER A 105 4.33 -2.48 12.72
N LEU A 106 3.68 -2.90 11.63
CA LEU A 106 2.53 -2.21 11.06
C LEU A 106 1.36 -2.15 12.06
N TRP A 107 1.02 -3.25 12.72
CA TRP A 107 -0.08 -3.32 13.70
C TRP A 107 0.22 -2.55 15.00
N GLU A 108 1.47 -2.52 15.42
CA GLU A 108 1.90 -1.62 16.51
C GLU A 108 1.62 -0.17 16.15
N ARG A 109 2.04 0.25 14.95
CA ARG A 109 1.87 1.62 14.47
C ARG A 109 0.40 1.98 14.24
N LEU A 110 -0.42 1.08 13.70
CA LEU A 110 -1.86 1.27 13.59
C LEU A 110 -2.51 1.52 14.97
N GLY A 111 -2.17 0.72 15.98
CA GLY A 111 -2.71 0.95 17.33
C GLY A 111 -2.25 2.27 17.95
N GLN A 112 -1.02 2.72 17.71
CA GLN A 112 -0.57 4.04 18.15
C GLN A 112 -1.38 5.17 17.50
N VAL A 113 -1.65 5.06 16.19
CA VAL A 113 -2.44 6.05 15.46
C VAL A 113 -3.90 6.04 15.92
N GLN A 114 -4.47 4.86 16.15
CA GLN A 114 -5.82 4.71 16.67
C GLN A 114 -6.02 5.46 17.99
N GLN A 115 -5.05 5.38 18.92
CA GLN A 115 -5.10 6.08 20.20
C GLN A 115 -5.11 7.62 20.06
N ARG A 116 -4.63 8.14 18.93
CA ARG A 116 -4.65 9.59 18.63
C ARG A 116 -5.98 10.04 18.02
N ILE A 117 -6.79 9.13 17.50
CA ILE A 117 -8.10 9.46 16.92
C ILE A 117 -9.12 9.53 18.05
N ASP A 118 -9.59 10.73 18.35
CA ASP A 118 -10.52 10.98 19.44
C ASP A 118 -11.92 11.38 18.94
N GLY A 119 -12.76 11.79 19.89
CA GLY A 119 -14.11 12.30 19.66
C GLY A 119 -14.21 13.45 18.64
N GLN A 120 -13.13 14.22 18.46
CA GLN A 120 -13.11 15.45 17.66
C GLN A 120 -12.77 15.24 16.18
N HIS A 121 -12.33 14.04 15.82
CA HIS A 121 -12.00 13.71 14.43
C HIS A 121 -13.27 13.49 13.59
N SER A 122 -13.22 13.91 12.32
CA SER A 122 -14.37 13.78 11.42
C SER A 122 -14.73 12.31 11.15
N ASP A 123 -16.01 12.04 10.87
CA ASP A 123 -16.47 10.70 10.49
C ASP A 123 -15.72 10.18 9.24
N ALA A 124 -15.33 11.07 8.33
CA ALA A 124 -14.50 10.74 7.18
C ALA A 124 -13.09 10.26 7.58
N CYS A 125 -12.48 10.87 8.60
CA CYS A 125 -11.19 10.43 9.14
C CYS A 125 -11.30 9.03 9.77
N ARG A 126 -12.33 8.80 10.59
CA ARG A 126 -12.60 7.48 11.18
C ARG A 126 -12.85 6.42 10.11
N ALA A 127 -13.67 6.72 9.11
CA ALA A 127 -13.95 5.81 8.00
C ALA A 127 -12.68 5.47 7.19
N ALA A 128 -11.85 6.46 6.88
CA ALA A 128 -10.59 6.25 6.18
C ALA A 128 -9.63 5.36 6.99
N PHE A 129 -9.51 5.60 8.30
CA PHE A 129 -8.69 4.76 9.18
C PHE A 129 -9.25 3.33 9.30
N SER A 130 -10.55 3.17 9.50
CA SER A 130 -11.22 1.87 9.54
C SER A 130 -10.97 1.06 8.27
N SER A 131 -11.04 1.69 7.09
CA SER A 131 -10.73 1.04 5.81
C SER A 131 -9.28 0.54 5.78
N LEU A 132 -8.34 1.34 6.25
CA LEU A 132 -6.92 0.96 6.29
C LEU A 132 -6.66 -0.22 7.23
N VAL A 133 -7.33 -0.25 8.38
CA VAL A 133 -7.29 -1.37 9.34
C VAL A 133 -7.88 -2.64 8.72
N ALA A 134 -8.98 -2.53 7.98
CA ALA A 134 -9.59 -3.68 7.30
C ALA A 134 -8.70 -4.25 6.18
N ASP A 135 -8.02 -3.39 5.43
CA ASP A 135 -7.07 -3.81 4.39
C ASP A 135 -5.84 -4.50 5.00
N ALA A 136 -5.37 -4.00 6.16
CA ALA A 136 -4.29 -4.62 6.92
C ALA A 136 -4.71 -5.99 7.47
N ASP A 137 -5.92 -6.13 8.02
CA ASP A 137 -6.45 -7.41 8.51
C ASP A 137 -6.59 -8.43 7.38
N THR A 138 -7.19 -8.01 6.26
CA THR A 138 -7.31 -8.86 5.07
C THR A 138 -5.93 -9.33 4.57
N SER A 139 -4.94 -8.44 4.58
CA SER A 139 -3.58 -8.76 4.15
C SER A 139 -2.87 -9.70 5.14
N THR A 140 -3.13 -9.55 6.44
CA THR A 140 -2.58 -10.40 7.51
C THR A 140 -3.19 -11.81 7.46
N LYS A 141 -4.49 -11.93 7.19
CA LYS A 141 -5.15 -13.23 6.96
C LYS A 141 -4.56 -13.94 5.73
N LYS A 142 -4.40 -13.22 4.61
CA LYS A 142 -3.74 -13.74 3.41
C LYS A 142 -2.29 -14.17 3.65
N LEU A 143 -1.56 -13.47 4.53
CA LEU A 143 -0.20 -13.85 4.93
C LEU A 143 -0.19 -15.23 5.60
N ARG A 144 -1.19 -15.52 6.45
CA ARG A 144 -1.33 -16.80 7.14
C ARG A 144 -1.61 -17.96 6.19
N ASP A 145 -2.51 -17.72 5.24
CA ASP A 145 -2.97 -18.77 4.31
C ASP A 145 -2.03 -18.94 3.09
N ARG A 146 -0.94 -18.16 3.00
CA ARG A 146 -0.08 -18.15 1.82
C ARG A 146 0.74 -19.45 1.72
N LYS A 147 0.91 -19.91 0.48
CA LYS A 147 1.98 -20.87 0.16
C LYS A 147 3.34 -20.18 0.25
N ARG A 148 4.32 -20.76 0.95
CA ARG A 148 5.69 -20.22 1.02
C ARG A 148 6.36 -20.32 -0.36
N SER A 149 6.61 -19.17 -0.98
CA SER A 149 7.29 -19.04 -2.27
C SER A 149 7.95 -17.67 -2.37
N ILE A 150 8.94 -17.50 -3.26
CA ILE A 150 9.57 -16.18 -3.45
C ILE A 150 8.60 -15.13 -3.98
N ILE A 151 7.62 -15.55 -4.79
CA ILE A 151 6.60 -14.65 -5.34
C ILE A 151 5.67 -14.19 -4.23
N SER A 152 5.13 -15.11 -3.44
CA SER A 152 4.25 -14.77 -2.30
C SER A 152 4.97 -13.97 -1.23
N LEU A 153 6.27 -14.22 -1.01
CA LEU A 153 7.13 -13.41 -0.15
C LEU A 153 7.22 -11.95 -0.65
N ALA A 154 7.57 -11.75 -1.93
CA ALA A 154 7.66 -10.41 -2.51
C ALA A 154 6.31 -9.68 -2.47
N GLU A 155 5.23 -10.38 -2.85
CA GLU A 155 3.88 -9.82 -2.90
C GLU A 155 3.39 -9.34 -1.52
N THR A 156 3.53 -10.17 -0.49
CA THR A 156 3.12 -9.82 0.88
C THR A 156 4.01 -8.75 1.52
N THR A 157 5.30 -8.74 1.19
CA THR A 157 6.24 -7.69 1.61
C THR A 157 5.86 -6.35 0.99
N MET A 158 5.61 -6.31 -0.33
CA MET A 158 5.16 -5.10 -1.02
C MET A 158 3.82 -4.59 -0.48
N ARG A 159 2.87 -5.50 -0.17
CA ARG A 159 1.60 -5.13 0.49
C ARG A 159 1.83 -4.47 1.85
N CYS A 160 2.73 -5.00 2.67
CA CYS A 160 3.05 -4.41 3.97
C CYS A 160 3.57 -2.97 3.81
N TYR A 161 4.52 -2.75 2.89
CA TYR A 161 5.06 -1.41 2.64
C TYR A 161 4.02 -0.45 2.05
N ALA A 162 3.12 -0.95 1.19
CA ALA A 162 2.03 -0.13 0.66
C ALA A 162 1.07 0.34 1.77
N LEU A 163 0.73 -0.55 2.71
CA LEU A 163 -0.11 -0.23 3.87
C LEU A 163 0.58 0.78 4.81
N ASP A 164 1.87 0.59 5.11
CA ASP A 164 2.61 1.53 5.96
C ASP A 164 2.75 2.91 5.29
N ARG A 165 2.94 2.95 3.96
CA ARG A 165 2.90 4.19 3.19
C ARG A 165 1.53 4.85 3.26
N ALA A 166 0.45 4.09 3.13
CA ALA A 166 -0.91 4.61 3.23
C ALA A 166 -1.19 5.17 4.64
N LEU A 167 -0.74 4.49 5.69
CA LEU A 167 -0.81 4.97 7.08
C LEU A 167 -0.04 6.28 7.26
N THR A 168 1.16 6.38 6.68
CA THR A 168 1.97 7.60 6.75
C THR A 168 1.25 8.78 6.10
N LYS A 169 0.66 8.60 4.91
CA LYS A 169 -0.13 9.63 4.24
C LYS A 169 -1.39 10.00 5.01
N PHE A 170 -2.07 9.01 5.59
CA PHE A 170 -3.21 9.26 6.48
C PHE A 170 -2.78 10.16 7.65
N CYS A 171 -1.64 9.88 8.26
CA CYS A 171 -1.15 10.70 9.36
C CYS A 171 -0.81 12.13 8.93
N GLU A 172 -0.14 12.30 7.79
CA GLU A 172 0.17 13.62 7.21
C GLU A 172 -1.11 14.43 6.92
N ALA A 173 -2.19 13.78 6.48
CA ALA A 173 -3.45 14.43 6.15
C ALA A 173 -4.27 14.84 7.38
N HIS A 174 -4.14 14.13 8.49
CA HIS A 174 -5.07 14.24 9.63
C HIS A 174 -4.45 14.68 10.97
N PHE A 175 -3.14 14.54 11.16
CA PHE A 175 -2.49 14.89 12.43
C PHE A 175 -1.27 15.81 12.27
N ILE A 176 -1.28 16.69 11.26
CA ILE A 176 -0.20 17.65 10.96
C ILE A 176 0.49 18.12 12.25
N GLU A 177 1.78 17.77 12.39
CA GLU A 177 2.74 18.46 13.26
C GLU A 177 3.26 19.71 12.55
#